data_AF-A0A9P6AE37-F1
#
_entry.id   AF-A0A9P6AE37-F1
#
_cell.length_a   1.000
_cell.length_b   1.000
_cell.length_c   1.000
_cell.angle_alpha   90.00
_cell.angle_beta   90.00
_cell.angle_gamma   90.00
#
_symmetry.space_group_name_H-M   'P 1'
#
loop_
_entity.id
_entity.type
_entity.pdbx_description
1 polymer ?
#
loop_
_entity_poly.entity_id
_entity_poly.type
_entity_poly.pdbx_seq_one_letter_code
_entity_poly.pdbx_strand_id
1 'polypeptide(L)'
;MAVLYVDLRVGTNKGHPTTPIKKAAKGIQSPKQKLVQSIVHEVASYAPYKHWVMELLQNSKDKKAQKLTKKRLLCSKHKLEELSTITVESHHAH
;
A
#
# COMPACT_ATOMS: atom_id res chain seq x y z
N MET A 1 7.77 -33.23 25.31
CA MET A 1 6.92 -33.62 24.17
C MET A 1 5.52 -33.11 24.43
N ALA A 2 5.09 -32.02 23.78
CA ALA A 2 3.76 -31.47 23.99
C ALA A 2 2.74 -32.31 23.23
N VAL A 3 1.87 -33.00 23.95
CA VAL A 3 0.73 -33.73 23.37
C VAL A 3 -0.25 -32.68 22.85
N LEU A 4 -0.29 -32.48 21.52
CA LEU A 4 -1.27 -31.61 20.89
C LEU A 4 -2.63 -32.32 20.95
N TYR A 5 -3.39 -32.01 21.99
CA TYR A 5 -4.78 -32.45 22.11
C TYR A 5 -5.62 -31.70 21.07
N VAL A 6 -6.05 -32.41 20.04
CA VAL A 6 -6.95 -31.93 18.97
C VAL A 6 -8.41 -32.14 19.38
N ASP A 7 -9.31 -31.25 18.93
CA ASP A 7 -10.76 -31.27 19.24
C ASP A 7 -11.15 -30.89 20.68
N LEU A 8 -10.54 -29.82 21.20
CA LEU A 8 -10.93 -29.20 22.48
C LEU A 8 -12.00 -28.12 22.26
N ARG A 9 -12.87 -27.88 23.25
CA ARG A 9 -13.82 -26.75 23.25
C ARG A 9 -13.15 -25.40 23.57
N VAL A 10 -11.99 -25.44 24.22
CA VAL A 10 -11.23 -24.27 24.71
C VAL A 10 -9.75 -24.38 24.31
N GLY A 11 -9.04 -23.25 24.21
CA GLY A 11 -7.64 -23.21 23.78
C GLY A 11 -7.44 -22.75 22.32
N THR A 12 -6.18 -22.57 21.91
CA THR A 12 -5.81 -22.01 20.60
C THR A 12 -6.12 -22.98 19.44
N ASN A 13 -5.97 -24.29 19.67
CA ASN A 13 -6.29 -25.35 18.70
C ASN A 13 -7.66 -25.98 18.96
N LYS A 14 -8.63 -25.17 19.40
CA LYS A 14 -9.99 -25.63 19.68
C LYS A 14 -10.76 -25.93 18.39
N GLY A 15 -11.68 -26.88 18.48
CA GLY A 15 -12.57 -27.31 17.40
C GLY A 15 -12.03 -28.47 16.57
N HIS A 16 -12.91 -29.01 15.73
CA HIS A 16 -12.61 -30.14 14.87
C HIS A 16 -11.63 -29.74 13.76
N PRO A 17 -10.51 -30.48 13.58
CA PRO A 17 -9.56 -30.19 12.52
C PRO A 17 -10.20 -30.45 11.15
N THR A 18 -10.56 -29.38 10.44
CA THR A 18 -11.13 -29.44 9.08
C THR A 18 -10.09 -29.04 8.05
N THR A 19 -10.22 -29.55 6.82
CA THR A 19 -9.37 -29.14 5.70
C THR A 19 -9.70 -27.69 5.31
N PRO A 20 -8.76 -26.72 5.43
CA PRO A 20 -9.05 -25.33 5.10
C PRO A 20 -9.20 -25.16 3.58
N ILE A 21 -10.30 -24.53 3.16
CA ILE A 21 -10.51 -24.15 1.76
C ILE A 21 -9.52 -23.04 1.39
N LYS A 22 -8.74 -23.25 0.33
CA LYS A 22 -7.77 -22.25 -0.17
C LYS A 22 -8.51 -21.03 -0.71
N LYS A 23 -8.22 -19.84 -0.17
CA LYS A 23 -8.76 -18.56 -0.66
C LYS A 23 -7.97 -18.11 -1.88
N ALA A 24 -8.66 -17.54 -2.87
CA ALA A 24 -8.00 -16.92 -4.02
C ALA A 24 -7.18 -15.70 -3.56
N ALA A 25 -5.94 -15.58 -4.05
CA ALA A 25 -5.08 -14.45 -3.76
C ALA A 25 -5.58 -13.19 -4.47
N LYS A 26 -6.25 -12.30 -3.72
CA LYS A 26 -6.63 -10.96 -4.19
C LYS A 26 -5.49 -9.97 -3.92
N GLY A 27 -5.28 -9.01 -4.83
CA GLY A 27 -4.32 -7.92 -4.64
C GLY A 27 -2.97 -8.09 -5.35
N ILE A 28 -2.75 -9.21 -6.05
CA ILE A 28 -1.57 -9.36 -6.91
C ILE A 28 -1.79 -8.53 -8.17
N GLN A 29 -0.91 -7.54 -8.39
CA GLN A 29 -0.92 -6.77 -9.62
C GLN A 29 -0.29 -7.57 -10.75
N SER A 30 -1.06 -7.79 -11.82
CA SER A 30 -0.55 -8.38 -13.06
C SER A 30 0.35 -7.39 -13.83
N PRO A 31 1.31 -7.86 -14.65
CA PRO A 31 2.16 -6.98 -15.45
C PRO A 31 1.35 -6.08 -16.39
N LYS A 32 0.24 -6.59 -16.93
CA LYS A 32 -0.70 -5.81 -17.75
C LYS A 32 -1.33 -4.65 -16.97
N GLN A 33 -1.76 -4.89 -15.73
CA GLN A 33 -2.33 -3.82 -14.89
C GLN A 33 -1.32 -2.74 -14.56
N LYS A 34 -0.06 -3.11 -14.29
CA LYS A 34 1.02 -2.13 -14.05
C LYS A 34 1.26 -1.25 -15.28
N LEU A 35 1.32 -1.85 -16.47
CA LEU A 35 1.46 -1.13 -17.74
C LEU A 35 0.30 -0.14 -17.97
N VAL A 36 -0.94 -0.58 -17.76
CA VAL A 36 -2.10 0.30 -17.93
C VAL A 36 -2.05 1.45 -16.91
N GLN A 37 -1.68 1.17 -15.66
CA GLN A 37 -1.61 2.18 -14.61
C GLN A 37 -0.50 3.21 -14.86
N SER A 38 0.67 2.81 -15.38
CA SER A 38 1.74 3.76 -15.75
C SER A 38 1.30 4.69 -16.88
N ILE A 39 0.66 4.17 -17.94
CA ILE A 39 0.16 4.97 -19.06
C ILE A 39 -0.89 5.98 -18.58
N VAL A 40 -1.82 5.56 -17.71
CA VAL A 40 -2.84 6.47 -17.17
C VAL A 40 -2.20 7.58 -16.34
N HIS A 41 -1.16 7.29 -15.55
CA HIS A 41 -0.47 8.30 -14.75
C HIS A 41 0.39 9.26 -15.57
N GLU A 42 0.86 8.83 -16.74
CA GLU A 42 1.56 9.68 -17.71
C GLU A 42 0.59 10.62 -18.43
N VAL A 43 -0.56 10.10 -18.89
CA VAL A 43 -1.56 10.87 -19.64
C VAL A 43 -2.42 11.74 -18.73
N ALA A 44 -2.90 11.19 -17.61
CA ALA A 44 -3.71 11.93 -16.66
C ALA A 44 -2.81 12.66 -15.67
N SER A 45 -2.93 13.99 -15.64
CA SER A 45 -2.23 14.83 -14.67
C SER A 45 -2.54 14.42 -13.23
N TYR A 46 -1.62 14.73 -12.31
CA TYR A 46 -1.85 14.45 -10.90
C TYR A 46 -2.97 15.34 -10.32
N ALA A 47 -3.69 14.81 -9.35
CA ALA A 47 -4.66 15.58 -8.59
C ALA A 47 -3.97 16.76 -7.86
N PRO A 48 -4.64 17.91 -7.65
CA PRO A 48 -4.02 19.13 -7.12
C PRO A 48 -3.35 18.92 -5.75
N TYR A 49 -3.92 18.07 -4.89
CA TYR A 49 -3.29 17.76 -3.59
C TYR A 49 -1.99 16.95 -3.73
N LYS A 50 -1.84 16.14 -4.77
CA LYS A 50 -0.62 15.33 -5.00
C LYS A 50 0.54 16.21 -5.45
N HIS A 51 0.28 17.21 -6.30
CA HIS A 51 1.28 18.21 -6.67
C HIS A 51 1.83 18.94 -5.44
N TRP A 52 0.96 19.37 -4.52
CA TRP A 52 1.39 20.03 -3.28
C TRP A 52 2.18 19.11 -2.36
N VAL A 53 1.87 17.80 -2.35
CA VAL A 53 2.64 16.83 -1.56
C VAL A 53 4.02 16.61 -2.18
N MET A 54 4.12 16.47 -3.50
CA MET A 54 5.40 16.33 -4.19
C MET A 54 6.32 17.54 -3.96
N GLU A 55 5.76 18.76 -4.02
CA GLU A 55 6.51 19.99 -3.74
C GLU A 55 7.01 20.05 -2.29
N LEU A 56 6.21 19.55 -1.33
CA LEU A 56 6.62 19.45 0.06
C LEU A 56 7.72 18.39 0.29
N LEU A 57 7.65 17.26 -0.43
CA LEU A 57 8.67 16.20 -0.37
C LEU A 57 10.00 16.67 -0.97
N GLN A 58 9.98 17.39 -2.09
CA GLN A 58 11.18 17.98 -2.69
C GLN A 58 11.88 18.99 -1.77
N ASN A 59 11.12 19.68 -0.94
CA ASN A 59 11.63 20.63 0.06
C ASN A 59 11.98 19.98 1.42
N SER A 60 12.02 18.65 1.50
CA SER A 60 12.31 17.90 2.74
C SER A 60 11.36 18.23 3.90
N LYS A 61 10.09 18.54 3.62
CA LYS A 61 9.06 18.91 4.61
C LYS A 61 8.10 17.75 4.90
N ASP A 62 8.63 16.57 5.23
CA ASP A 62 7.86 15.31 5.37
C ASP A 62 6.73 15.40 6.38
N LYS A 63 6.97 16.05 7.52
CA LYS A 63 5.95 16.23 8.57
C LYS A 63 4.77 17.06 8.08
N LYS A 64 5.02 18.05 7.22
CA LYS A 64 3.98 18.90 6.63
C LYS A 64 3.23 18.14 5.53
N ALA A 65 3.96 17.41 4.67
CA ALA A 65 3.37 16.52 3.67
C ALA A 65 2.42 15.49 4.32
N GLN A 66 2.85 14.83 5.41
CA GLN A 66 2.03 13.86 6.12
C GLN A 66 0.78 14.47 6.76
N LYS A 67 0.87 15.67 7.33
CA LYS A 67 -0.30 16.38 7.86
C LYS A 67 -1.30 16.73 6.76
N LEU A 68 -0.84 17.18 5.59
CA LEU A 68 -1.70 17.50 4.47
C LEU A 68 -2.40 16.25 3.92
N THR A 69 -1.66 15.15 3.73
CA THR A 69 -2.23 13.89 3.24
C THR A 69 -3.23 13.29 4.23
N LYS A 70 -2.96 13.33 5.55
CA LYS A 70 -3.91 12.87 6.59
C LYS A 70 -5.22 13.65 6.64
N LYS A 71 -5.22 14.93 6.23
CA LYS A 71 -6.45 15.71 6.12
C LYS A 71 -7.34 15.30 4.94
N ARG A 72 -6.79 14.60 3.95
CA ARG A 72 -7.50 14.22 2.71
C ARG A 72 -7.74 12.71 2.58
N LEU A 73 -6.84 11.90 3.11
CA LEU A 73 -6.84 10.45 2.98
C LEU A 73 -6.70 9.78 4.36
N LEU A 74 -7.39 8.65 4.54
CA LEU A 74 -7.32 7.85 5.77
C LEU A 74 -5.93 7.23 5.98
N CYS A 75 -5.29 6.74 4.92
CA CYS A 75 -3.95 6.15 4.98
C CYS A 75 -2.92 7.03 4.25
N SER A 76 -2.21 7.86 5.01
CA SER A 76 -1.24 8.80 4.44
C SER A 76 0.08 8.16 4.03
N LYS A 77 0.52 7.11 4.75
CA LYS A 77 1.85 6.52 4.55
C LYS A 77 1.99 5.94 3.14
N HIS A 78 1.03 5.12 2.72
CA HIS A 78 1.07 4.46 1.42
C HIS A 78 1.19 5.46 0.25
N LYS A 79 0.44 6.56 0.29
CA LYS A 79 0.50 7.60 -0.75
C LYS A 79 1.78 8.44 -0.70
N LEU A 80 2.41 8.59 0.46
CA LEU A 80 3.70 9.29 0.56
C LEU A 80 4.84 8.45 -0.01
N GLU A 81 4.87 7.15 0.25
CA GLU A 81 5.87 6.25 -0.34
C GLU A 81 5.78 6.28 -1.87
N GLU A 82 4.57 6.16 -2.43
CA GLU A 82 4.35 6.27 -3.88
C GLU A 82 4.89 7.59 -4.47
N LEU A 83 4.53 8.73 -3.86
CA LEU A 83 4.95 10.05 -4.34
C LEU A 83 6.45 10.31 -4.12
N SER A 84 7.03 9.74 -3.07
CA SER A 84 8.48 9.79 -2.82
C SER A 84 9.24 9.05 -3.92
N THR A 85 8.80 7.83 -4.28
CA THR A 85 9.40 7.06 -5.39
C THR A 85 9.36 7.85 -6.69
N ILE A 86 8.21 8.45 -7.05
CA ILE A 86 8.07 9.25 -8.27
C ILE A 86 9.01 10.47 -8.27
N THR A 87 9.16 11.13 -7.11
CA THR A 87 10.04 12.30 -6.97
C THR A 87 11.49 11.90 -7.19
N VAL A 88 11.92 10.77 -6.62
CA VAL A 88 13.27 10.22 -6.80
C VAL A 88 13.52 9.82 -8.26
N GLU A 89 12.57 9.15 -8.91
CA GLU A 89 12.64 8.82 -10.34
C GLU A 89 12.77 10.07 -11.21
N SER A 90 12.04 11.12 -10.89
CA SER A 90 12.11 12.42 -11.58
C SER A 90 13.48 13.09 -11.41
N HIS A 91 14.07 13.00 -10.21
CA HIS A 91 15.42 13.51 -9.94
C HIS A 91 16.51 12.75 -10.70
N HIS A 92 16.35 11.44 -10.90
CA HIS A 92 17.31 10.64 -11.69
C HIS A 92 17.18 10.84 -13.20
N ALA A 93 16.01 11.26 -13.68
CA ALA A 93 15.75 11.46 -15.10
C ALA A 93 16.26 12.81 -15.65
N HIS A 94 16.55 13.77 -14.76
CA HIS A 94 17.13 15.07 -15.08
C HIS A 94 18.65 15.05 -14.85
#